data_AF-A0A5P0ZGH9-F1
#
_entry.id   AF-A0A5P0ZGH9-F1
#
_cell.length_a   1.000
_cell.length_b   1.000
_cell.length_c   1.000
_cell.angle_alpha   90.00
_cell.angle_beta   90.00
_cell.angle_gamma   90.00
#
_symmetry.space_group_name_H-M   'P 1'
#
loop_
_entity.id
_entity.type
_entity.pdbx_description
1 polymer ?
#
loop_
_entity_poly.entity_id
_entity_poly.type
_entity_poly.pdbx_seq_one_letter_code
_entity_poly.pdbx_strand_id
1 'polypeptide(L)'
;MLATKKNINQFRKPDLKSFDYFTLMGPYSMNGYVVIPDEFPTNYDDEIYDDINKHNHFQGLTYAGGATIYQDELTLVFLDNPFRKLTSEENVQLEQVKPYMVRVVGFDDNHAFLNELPADEACIELSNTLKKKYKELYSK
;
A
#
# COMPACT_ATOMS: atom_id res chain seq x y z
N MET A 1 9.08 -0.12 -10.42
CA MET A 1 10.43 0.22 -10.90
C MET A 1 11.44 -0.56 -10.05
N LEU A 2 12.58 -1.00 -10.59
CA LEU A 2 13.56 -1.83 -9.88
C LEU A 2 14.91 -1.08 -9.81
N ALA A 3 15.51 -1.05 -8.61
CA ALA A 3 16.58 -0.13 -8.25
C ALA A 3 17.99 -0.70 -8.52
N THR A 4 18.80 -0.09 -9.38
CA THR A 4 20.22 -0.46 -9.49
C THR A 4 21.04 0.09 -8.32
N LYS A 5 22.22 -0.51 -8.03
CA LYS A 5 23.15 -0.06 -6.96
C LYS A 5 23.49 1.45 -7.00
N LYS A 6 23.44 2.07 -8.18
CA LYS A 6 23.72 3.50 -8.40
C LYS A 6 22.52 4.41 -8.07
N ASN A 7 21.30 3.85 -8.05
CA ASN A 7 20.05 4.57 -7.84
C ASN A 7 19.49 4.43 -6.41
N ILE A 8 20.06 3.58 -5.55
CA ILE A 8 19.61 3.42 -4.15
C ILE A 8 19.62 4.75 -3.38
N ASN A 9 20.64 5.58 -3.61
CA ASN A 9 20.76 6.89 -2.94
C ASN A 9 19.65 7.89 -3.33
N GLN A 10 18.81 7.55 -4.33
CA GLN A 10 17.68 8.38 -4.74
C GLN A 10 16.39 8.01 -4.01
N PHE A 11 16.36 6.89 -3.28
CA PHE A 11 15.23 6.48 -2.48
C PHE A 11 15.26 7.15 -1.11
N ARG A 12 14.12 7.68 -0.68
CA ARG A 12 13.94 8.27 0.65
C ARG A 12 12.65 7.76 1.27
N LYS A 13 12.68 7.53 2.58
CA LYS A 13 11.46 7.20 3.32
C LYS A 13 10.54 8.43 3.34
N PRO A 14 9.27 8.29 2.92
CA PRO A 14 8.33 9.40 2.98
C PRO A 14 8.02 9.74 4.44
N ASP A 15 7.72 11.00 4.72
CA ASP A 15 7.25 11.46 6.04
C ASP A 15 5.76 11.12 6.21
N LEU A 16 5.46 9.82 6.21
CA LEU A 16 4.13 9.26 6.42
C LEU A 16 4.16 8.32 7.62
N LYS A 17 3.16 8.44 8.47
CA LYS A 17 2.99 7.66 9.71
C LYS A 17 1.91 6.60 9.52
N SER A 18 1.87 5.63 10.43
CA SER A 18 0.82 4.60 10.41
C SER A 18 -0.58 5.23 10.37
N PHE A 19 -1.40 4.72 9.46
CA PHE A 19 -2.75 5.19 9.15
C PHE A 19 -2.84 6.53 8.41
N ASP A 20 -1.72 7.19 8.08
CA ASP A 20 -1.75 8.25 7.08
C ASP A 20 -2.19 7.65 5.73
N TYR A 21 -2.85 8.45 4.91
CA TYR A 21 -3.37 8.04 3.62
C TYR A 21 -2.96 9.02 2.53
N PHE A 22 -3.00 8.56 1.30
CA PHE A 22 -2.74 9.38 0.12
C PHE A 22 -3.38 8.75 -1.10
N THR A 23 -3.59 9.55 -2.14
CA THR A 23 -4.09 9.09 -3.43
C THR A 23 -3.02 9.27 -4.51
N LEU A 24 -2.95 8.34 -5.45
CA LEU A 24 -2.11 8.47 -6.64
C LEU A 24 -2.92 8.15 -7.90
N MET A 25 -2.66 8.87 -8.98
CA MET A 25 -3.23 8.52 -10.29
C MET A 25 -2.64 7.19 -10.76
N GLY A 26 -3.47 6.16 -10.83
CA GLY A 26 -3.16 4.88 -11.44
C GLY A 26 -3.32 4.91 -12.96
N PRO A 27 -3.16 3.76 -13.63
CA PRO A 27 -3.32 3.68 -15.09
C PRO A 27 -4.74 4.00 -15.59
N TYR A 28 -5.76 3.83 -14.75
CA TYR A 28 -7.17 3.91 -15.17
C TYR A 28 -8.04 4.82 -14.30
N SER A 29 -7.55 5.28 -13.15
CA SER A 29 -8.35 5.81 -12.05
C SER A 29 -7.48 6.44 -10.97
N MET A 30 -8.10 7.23 -10.10
CA MET A 30 -7.47 7.65 -8.86
C MET A 30 -7.45 6.46 -7.89
N ASN A 31 -6.29 6.09 -7.38
CA ASN A 31 -6.17 4.99 -6.42
C ASN A 31 -5.94 5.53 -5.01
N GLY A 32 -6.43 4.79 -4.02
CA GLY A 32 -6.27 5.12 -2.61
C GLY A 32 -5.31 4.19 -1.90
N TYR A 33 -4.47 4.75 -1.03
CA TYR A 33 -3.47 4.01 -0.24
C TYR A 33 -3.50 4.46 1.22
N VAL A 34 -3.28 3.52 2.12
CA VAL A 34 -3.14 3.77 3.56
C VAL A 34 -1.88 3.09 4.07
N VAL A 35 -1.09 3.83 4.85
CA VAL A 35 0.09 3.30 5.54
C VAL A 35 -0.33 2.33 6.64
N ILE A 36 0.20 1.12 6.59
CA ILE A 36 -0.05 0.08 7.60
C ILE A 36 1.13 -0.03 8.57
N PRO A 37 0.87 -0.32 9.85
CA PRO A 37 1.91 -0.58 10.84
C PRO A 37 2.59 -1.94 10.60
N ASP A 38 3.71 -2.20 11.28
CA ASP A 38 4.52 -3.39 11.00
C ASP A 38 3.85 -4.71 11.41
N GLU A 39 2.90 -4.65 12.33
CA GLU A 39 2.12 -5.78 12.82
C GLU A 39 1.06 -6.25 11.81
N PHE A 40 0.68 -5.40 10.85
CA PHE A 40 -0.28 -5.76 9.82
C PHE A 40 0.40 -6.55 8.70
N PRO A 41 -0.28 -7.47 8.01
CA PRO A 41 0.32 -8.25 6.92
C PRO A 41 0.50 -7.40 5.65
N THR A 42 1.52 -7.69 4.83
CA THR A 42 1.69 -7.09 3.48
C THR A 42 1.06 -7.94 2.37
N ASN A 43 0.19 -8.87 2.73
CA ASN A 43 -0.66 -9.58 1.79
C ASN A 43 -2.09 -9.08 2.00
N TYR A 44 -2.71 -8.47 0.99
CA TYR A 44 -4.08 -7.96 1.11
C TYR A 44 -5.14 -9.06 1.11
N ASP A 45 -4.77 -10.31 0.78
CA ASP A 45 -5.65 -11.50 0.90
C ASP A 45 -5.64 -12.11 2.32
N ASP A 46 -4.94 -11.48 3.27
CA ASP A 46 -4.91 -11.93 4.66
C ASP A 46 -6.28 -11.75 5.35
N GLU A 47 -6.59 -12.64 6.30
CA GLU A 47 -7.87 -12.66 7.03
C GLU A 47 -8.21 -11.33 7.72
N ILE A 48 -7.19 -10.55 8.13
CA ILE A 48 -7.38 -9.22 8.74
C ILE A 48 -8.05 -8.26 7.74
N TYR A 49 -7.71 -8.35 6.46
CA TYR A 49 -8.23 -7.51 5.38
C TYR A 49 -9.53 -8.03 4.79
N ASP A 50 -9.76 -9.32 4.91
CA ASP A 50 -10.95 -10.00 4.42
C ASP A 50 -12.24 -9.45 5.07
N ASP A 51 -12.17 -9.17 6.37
CA ASP A 51 -13.22 -8.50 7.15
C ASP A 51 -13.43 -7.05 6.71
N ILE A 52 -12.33 -6.35 6.39
CA ILE A 52 -12.35 -4.96 5.90
C ILE A 52 -13.01 -4.91 4.52
N ASN A 53 -12.68 -5.83 3.63
CA ASN A 53 -13.20 -5.84 2.27
C ASN A 53 -14.70 -6.18 2.20
N LYS A 54 -15.25 -6.87 3.21
CA LYS A 54 -16.67 -7.27 3.27
C LYS A 54 -17.60 -6.20 3.84
N HIS A 55 -17.07 -5.19 4.54
CA HIS A 55 -17.86 -4.32 5.41
C HIS A 55 -17.66 -2.81 5.20
N ASN A 56 -16.98 -2.38 4.14
CA ASN A 56 -16.78 -0.97 3.80
C ASN A 56 -17.36 -0.61 2.42
N HIS A 57 -17.55 0.69 2.18
CA HIS A 57 -18.11 1.24 0.94
C HIS A 57 -17.09 1.35 -0.21
N PHE A 58 -15.82 1.09 0.09
CA PHE A 58 -14.79 0.87 -0.92
C PHE A 58 -14.69 -0.63 -1.19
N GLN A 59 -14.66 -1.02 -2.46
CA GLN A 59 -14.53 -2.40 -2.88
C GLN A 59 -13.11 -2.70 -3.32
N GLY A 60 -12.60 -3.86 -2.91
CA GLY A 60 -11.39 -4.45 -3.48
C GLY A 60 -10.13 -3.75 -3.03
N LEU A 61 -9.62 -4.14 -1.87
CA LEU A 61 -8.17 -4.05 -1.66
C LEU A 61 -7.49 -4.80 -2.81
N THR A 62 -6.69 -4.07 -3.57
CA THR A 62 -6.04 -4.54 -4.80
C THR A 62 -4.53 -4.38 -4.73
N TYR A 63 -4.04 -3.82 -3.64
CA TYR A 63 -2.63 -3.53 -3.46
C TYR A 63 -2.19 -3.76 -2.01
N ALA A 64 -1.06 -4.42 -1.85
CA ALA A 64 -0.25 -4.39 -0.65
C ALA A 64 1.22 -4.35 -1.04
N GLY A 65 1.98 -3.47 -0.40
CA GLY A 65 3.36 -3.22 -0.78
C GLY A 65 3.99 -2.11 0.02
N GLY A 66 4.75 -1.26 -0.67
CA GLY A 66 5.43 -0.13 -0.06
C GLY A 66 5.25 1.17 -0.83
N ALA A 67 5.39 2.29 -0.13
CA ALA A 67 5.53 3.61 -0.71
C ALA A 67 6.87 4.22 -0.33
N THR A 68 7.55 4.83 -1.29
CA THR A 68 8.87 5.46 -1.14
C THR A 68 8.92 6.75 -1.93
N ILE A 69 9.82 7.67 -1.58
CA ILE A 69 10.14 8.82 -2.44
C ILE A 69 11.27 8.41 -3.38
N TYR A 70 11.06 8.55 -4.68
CA TYR A 70 12.07 8.34 -5.72
C TYR A 70 12.05 9.53 -6.67
N GLN A 71 13.21 10.16 -6.90
CA GLN A 71 13.30 11.38 -7.72
C GLN A 71 12.31 12.48 -7.29
N ASP A 72 12.17 12.66 -5.98
CA ASP A 72 11.28 13.63 -5.33
C ASP A 72 9.77 13.37 -5.53
N GLU A 73 9.40 12.23 -6.09
CA GLU A 73 8.01 11.79 -6.25
C GLU A 73 7.68 10.60 -5.35
N LEU A 74 6.46 10.58 -4.82
CA LEU A 74 5.93 9.42 -4.10
C LEU A 74 5.62 8.30 -5.10
N THR A 75 6.22 7.14 -4.92
CA THR A 75 6.07 5.99 -5.81
C THR A 75 5.79 4.71 -5.02
N LEU A 76 5.14 3.76 -5.70
CA LEU A 76 4.77 2.47 -5.14
C LEU A 76 5.78 1.39 -5.49
N VAL A 77 6.09 0.54 -4.53
CA VAL A 77 7.00 -0.58 -4.62
C VAL A 77 6.22 -1.85 -4.32
N PHE A 78 5.94 -2.64 -5.35
CA PHE A 78 5.29 -3.94 -5.19
C PHE A 78 6.23 -4.90 -4.45
N LEU A 79 5.82 -5.36 -3.27
CA LEU A 79 6.58 -6.32 -2.47
C LEU A 79 6.39 -7.75 -2.95
N ASP A 80 5.20 -8.04 -3.48
CA ASP A 80 4.87 -9.28 -4.16
C ASP A 80 4.17 -8.92 -5.47
N ASN A 81 4.53 -9.59 -6.56
CA ASN A 81 3.91 -9.38 -7.86
C ASN A 81 3.09 -10.64 -8.20
N PRO A 82 1.75 -10.59 -8.09
CA PRO A 82 0.91 -11.76 -8.30
C PRO A 82 0.96 -12.26 -9.75
N PHE A 83 1.45 -11.45 -10.69
CA PHE A 83 1.49 -11.78 -12.11
C PHE A 83 2.85 -12.33 -12.58
N ARG A 84 3.93 -12.13 -11.80
CA ARG A 84 5.22 -12.75 -12.12
C ARG A 84 6.12 -12.88 -10.89
N LYS A 85 6.89 -13.95 -10.87
CA LYS A 85 7.98 -14.12 -9.91
C LYS A 85 9.09 -13.10 -10.20
N LEU A 86 9.62 -12.47 -9.15
CA LEU A 86 10.82 -11.63 -9.24
C LEU A 86 12.05 -12.50 -9.50
N THR A 87 12.95 -12.02 -10.35
CA THR A 87 14.28 -12.61 -10.54
C THR A 87 15.15 -12.41 -9.30
N SER A 88 16.26 -13.17 -9.18
CA SER A 88 17.18 -13.01 -8.04
C SER A 88 17.75 -11.60 -7.93
N GLU A 89 18.04 -10.94 -9.05
CA GLU A 89 18.52 -9.57 -9.07
C GLU A 89 17.45 -8.61 -8.54
N GLU A 90 16.22 -8.73 -9.02
CA GLU A 90 15.09 -7.91 -8.59
C GLU A 90 14.79 -8.07 -7.10
N ASN A 91 14.91 -9.28 -6.56
CA ASN A 91 14.80 -9.52 -5.12
C ASN A 91 15.88 -8.78 -4.33
N VAL A 92 17.15 -8.84 -4.77
CA VAL A 92 18.24 -8.10 -4.10
C VAL A 92 17.98 -6.59 -4.13
N GLN A 93 17.49 -6.07 -5.26
CA GLN A 93 17.15 -4.65 -5.39
C GLN A 93 15.96 -4.27 -4.50
N LEU A 94 14.96 -5.14 -4.38
CA LEU A 94 13.82 -4.93 -3.49
C LEU A 94 14.27 -4.88 -2.02
N GLU A 95 15.12 -5.80 -1.57
CA GLU A 95 15.69 -5.79 -0.21
C GLU A 95 16.45 -4.49 0.09
N GLN A 96 17.09 -3.90 -0.91
CA GLN A 96 17.82 -2.63 -0.76
C GLN A 96 16.88 -1.41 -0.63
N VAL A 97 15.68 -1.49 -1.19
CA VAL A 97 14.69 -0.40 -1.15
C VAL A 97 13.81 -0.48 0.10
N LYS A 98 13.57 -1.67 0.66
CA LYS A 98 12.73 -1.89 1.86
C LYS A 98 13.00 -0.94 3.04
N PRO A 99 14.24 -0.58 3.40
CA PRO A 99 14.50 0.37 4.48
C PRO A 99 13.98 1.79 4.21
N TYR A 100 13.79 2.15 2.95
CA TYR A 100 13.38 3.48 2.48
C TYR A 100 11.90 3.56 2.13
N MET A 101 11.09 2.57 2.53
CA MET A 101 9.65 2.58 2.31
C MET A 101 8.87 2.58 3.62
N VAL A 102 7.63 3.03 3.51
CA VAL A 102 6.54 2.71 4.44
C VAL A 102 5.69 1.62 3.81
N ARG A 103 5.09 0.75 4.63
CA ARG A 103 4.21 -0.32 4.14
C ARG A 103 2.83 0.24 3.91
N VAL A 104 2.17 -0.15 2.82
CA VAL A 104 0.83 0.36 2.49
C VAL A 104 -0.07 -0.76 1.98
N VAL A 105 -1.37 -0.61 2.21
CA VAL A 105 -2.42 -1.28 1.43
C VAL A 105 -3.22 -0.25 0.65
N GLY A 106 -3.88 -0.67 -0.42
CA GLY A 106 -4.66 0.22 -1.24
C GLY A 106 -5.73 -0.47 -2.07
N PHE A 107 -6.57 0.35 -2.68
CA PHE A 107 -7.65 -0.03 -3.56
C PHE A 107 -7.60 0.80 -4.85
N ASP A 108 -8.32 0.33 -5.86
CA ASP A 108 -8.49 1.01 -7.14
C ASP A 108 -9.95 1.47 -7.24
N ASP A 109 -10.16 2.76 -7.48
CA ASP A 109 -11.48 3.39 -7.53
C ASP A 109 -12.35 2.93 -8.72
N ASN A 110 -11.72 2.27 -9.70
CA ASN A 110 -12.36 1.76 -10.90
C ASN A 110 -12.03 0.28 -11.15
N HIS A 111 -11.93 -0.53 -10.09
CA HIS A 111 -11.76 -1.97 -10.24
C HIS A 111 -13.06 -2.66 -10.74
N ALA A 112 -13.11 -4.00 -10.73
CA ALA A 112 -14.26 -4.79 -11.16
C ALA A 112 -15.61 -4.35 -10.56
N PHE A 113 -15.57 -3.65 -9.43
CA PHE A 113 -16.67 -2.93 -8.83
C PHE A 113 -16.23 -1.49 -8.53
N LEU A 114 -17.07 -0.53 -8.90
CA LEU A 114 -16.84 0.87 -8.57
C LEU A 114 -16.97 1.08 -7.07
N ASN A 115 -16.09 1.89 -6.48
CA ASN A 115 -16.32 2.39 -5.14
C ASN A 115 -17.58 3.23 -5.09
N GLU A 116 -18.29 3.18 -3.96
CA GLU A 116 -19.44 4.05 -3.72
C GLU A 116 -19.02 5.48 -3.32
N LEU A 117 -17.74 5.65 -2.97
CA LEU A 117 -17.14 6.90 -2.51
C LEU A 117 -15.98 7.32 -3.42
N PRO A 118 -15.71 8.63 -3.56
CA PRO A 118 -14.47 9.12 -4.16
C PRO A 118 -13.23 8.56 -3.47
N ALA A 119 -12.14 8.35 -4.21
CA ALA A 119 -10.91 7.75 -3.70
C ALA A 119 -10.36 8.36 -2.39
N ASP A 120 -10.46 9.67 -2.20
CA ASP A 120 -10.02 10.35 -0.97
C ASP A 120 -10.90 10.00 0.24
N GLU A 121 -12.23 10.02 0.06
CA GLU A 121 -13.19 9.64 1.09
C GLU A 121 -13.08 8.15 1.44
N ALA A 122 -12.90 7.30 0.45
CA ALA A 122 -12.62 5.88 0.62
C ALA A 122 -11.30 5.63 1.39
N CYS A 123 -10.26 6.44 1.16
CA CYS A 123 -9.01 6.41 1.90
C CYS A 123 -9.21 6.73 3.38
N ILE A 124 -10.03 7.74 3.68
CA ILE A 124 -10.37 8.11 5.06
C ILE A 124 -11.12 6.97 5.75
N GLU A 125 -12.09 6.36 5.07
CA GLU A 125 -12.84 5.21 5.60
C GLU A 125 -11.89 4.03 5.89
N LEU A 126 -11.06 3.64 4.93
CA LEU A 126 -10.07 2.56 5.09
C LEU A 126 -9.10 2.86 6.24
N SER A 127 -8.56 4.08 6.34
CA SER A 127 -7.67 4.48 7.42
C SER A 127 -8.31 4.33 8.80
N ASN A 128 -9.55 4.81 8.95
CA ASN A 128 -10.29 4.69 10.20
C ASN A 128 -10.59 3.23 10.56
N THR A 129 -10.98 2.40 9.57
CA THR A 129 -11.24 0.98 9.77
C THR A 129 -9.99 0.22 10.19
N LEU A 130 -8.86 0.43 9.50
CA LEU A 130 -7.57 -0.18 9.86
C LEU A 130 -7.13 0.23 11.26
N LYS A 131 -7.28 1.51 11.61
CA LYS A 131 -6.94 2.03 12.94
C LYS A 131 -7.81 1.42 14.05
N LYS A 132 -9.10 1.22 13.78
CA LYS A 132 -10.01 0.53 14.71
C LYS A 132 -9.58 -0.93 14.90
N LYS A 133 -9.33 -1.65 13.80
CA LYS A 133 -8.89 -3.05 13.81
C LYS A 133 -7.56 -3.23 14.57
N TYR A 134 -6.61 -2.31 14.38
CA TYR A 134 -5.34 -2.34 15.10
C TYR A 134 -5.52 -2.24 16.61
N LYS A 135 -6.40 -1.35 17.08
CA LYS A 135 -6.70 -1.23 18.51
C LYS A 135 -7.32 -2.50 19.08
N GLU A 136 -8.23 -3.13 18.35
CA GLU A 136 -8.88 -4.38 18.77
C GLU A 136 -7.89 -5.54 18.91
N LEU A 137 -6.92 -5.63 18.01
CA LEU A 137 -5.95 -6.72 17.97
C LEU A 137 -4.75 -6.52 18.92
N TYR A 138 -4.25 -5.28 19.06
CA TYR A 138 -2.92 -5.03 19.63
C TYR A 138 -2.89 -4.10 20.85
N SER A 139 -3.99 -3.40 21.20
CA SER A 139 -3.99 -2.43 22.32
C SER A 139 -4.57 -3.00 23.63
N LYS A 140 -4.13 -4.20 24.04
CA LYS A 140 -4.48 -4.80 25.35
C LYS A 140 -3.62 -4.26 26.48
#